data_AF-A0A5D0VT19-F1
#
_entry.id   AF-A0A5D0VT19-F1
#
_cell.length_a   1.000
_cell.length_b   1.000
_cell.length_c   1.000
_cell.angle_alpha   90.00
_cell.angle_beta   90.00
_cell.angle_gamma   90.00
#
_symmetry.space_group_name_H-M   'P 1'
#
loop_
_entity.id
_entity.type
_entity.pdbx_description
1 polymer ?
#
loop_
_entity_poly.entity_id
_entity_poly.type
_entity_poly.pdbx_seq_one_letter_code
_entity_poly.pdbx_strand_id
1 'polypeptide(L)'
;MHHPPWKLRRLGGGHHQVILGYTHKCDNRNRRYAMDAATQQSRRDAAFQILTTWRLDPQQKDQLLDEYENVLSVLSIADSLYAIYEGDADRASRWPSRPNAAFGGQTPLEAMLSGDCERVRKYLKYHVYNA
;
A
#
# COMPACT_ATOMS: atom_id res chain seq x y z
N MET A 1 10.08 51.55 -46.25
CA MET A 1 10.34 51.20 -47.67
C MET A 1 11.84 50.93 -47.83
N HIS A 2 12.23 49.98 -48.69
CA HIS A 2 13.61 49.71 -49.16
C HIS A 2 14.75 49.41 -48.14
N HIS A 3 14.97 48.12 -47.89
CA HIS A 3 16.14 47.30 -48.29
C HIS A 3 17.34 47.97 -49.04
N PRO A 4 18.53 47.30 -49.13
CA PRO A 4 19.07 46.13 -48.41
C PRO A 4 20.47 46.48 -47.79
N PRO A 5 21.67 45.84 -48.00
CA PRO A 5 22.18 44.96 -49.10
C PRO A 5 22.82 43.60 -48.66
N TRP A 6 23.16 42.76 -49.65
CA TRP A 6 24.11 41.59 -49.67
C TRP A 6 23.92 40.42 -48.66
N LYS A 7 24.32 39.14 -48.88
CA LYS A 7 24.70 38.19 -49.98
C LYS A 7 24.70 36.77 -49.28
N LEU A 8 24.60 35.56 -49.85
CA LEU A 8 24.50 34.99 -51.21
C LEU A 8 24.04 33.49 -51.14
N ARG A 9 23.59 32.90 -52.26
CA ARG A 9 23.89 31.55 -52.85
C ARG A 9 24.44 30.41 -51.94
N ARG A 10 24.12 29.11 -52.09
CA ARG A 10 23.15 28.25 -52.87
C ARG A 10 23.53 26.77 -52.52
N LEU A 11 22.67 25.78 -52.83
CA LEU A 11 22.91 24.32 -52.72
C LEU A 11 22.81 23.79 -51.27
N GLY A 12 22.45 22.53 -51.02
CA GLY A 12 21.96 21.49 -51.95
C GLY A 12 21.92 20.12 -51.28
N GLY A 13 20.89 19.31 -51.56
CA GLY A 13 20.62 18.06 -50.85
C GLY A 13 19.97 18.26 -49.47
N GLY A 14 19.18 17.34 -48.94
CA GLY A 14 18.90 16.00 -49.48
C GLY A 14 19.09 14.88 -48.46
N HIS A 15 18.71 15.10 -47.20
CA HIS A 15 18.64 14.04 -46.19
C HIS A 15 17.22 13.91 -45.67
N HIS A 16 16.68 12.70 -45.75
CA HIS A 16 15.42 12.36 -45.12
C HIS A 16 15.54 12.62 -43.62
N GLN A 17 14.65 13.45 -43.07
CA GLN A 17 14.46 13.52 -41.62
C GLN A 17 13.75 12.24 -41.20
N VAL A 18 14.56 11.20 -40.94
CA VAL A 18 14.08 9.93 -40.39
C VAL A 18 13.45 10.26 -39.04
N ILE A 19 12.13 10.27 -38.99
CA ILE A 19 11.39 10.22 -37.74
C ILE A 19 11.74 8.87 -37.14
N LEU A 20 12.73 8.87 -36.25
CA LEU A 20 12.99 7.76 -35.34
C LEU A 20 11.77 7.68 -34.43
N GLY A 21 10.78 6.94 -34.90
CA GLY A 21 9.66 6.47 -34.12
C GLY A 21 10.21 5.55 -33.04
N TYR A 22 10.69 6.15 -31.96
CA TYR A 22 10.84 5.50 -30.66
C TYR A 22 9.43 5.14 -30.17
N THR A 23 8.86 4.12 -30.81
CA THR A 23 7.80 3.29 -30.25
C THR A 23 8.42 2.62 -29.04
N HIS A 24 8.39 3.37 -27.94
CA HIS A 24 8.91 2.93 -26.66
C HIS A 24 8.12 1.68 -26.30
N LYS A 25 8.74 0.52 -26.53
CA LYS A 25 8.12 -0.80 -26.43
C LYS A 25 8.05 -1.16 -24.95
N CYS A 26 7.25 -0.37 -24.22
CA CYS A 26 7.17 -0.33 -22.77
C CYS A 26 7.04 -1.75 -22.23
N ASP A 27 8.11 -2.25 -21.60
CA ASP A 27 8.20 -3.67 -21.28
C ASP A 27 7.03 -4.05 -20.38
N ASN A 28 6.26 -5.05 -20.84
CA ASN A 28 5.00 -5.42 -20.25
C ASN A 28 5.16 -6.02 -18.84
N ARG A 29 6.40 -6.30 -18.41
CA ARG A 29 6.77 -6.67 -17.03
C ARG A 29 6.99 -5.44 -16.17
N ASN A 30 7.70 -4.42 -16.66
CA ASN A 30 7.92 -3.16 -15.94
C ASN A 30 6.60 -2.48 -15.56
N ARG A 31 5.60 -2.53 -16.45
CA ARG A 31 4.25 -2.01 -16.18
C ARG A 31 3.48 -2.80 -15.11
N ARG A 32 3.75 -4.10 -14.95
CA ARG A 32 3.17 -4.92 -13.87
C ARG A 32 3.84 -4.58 -12.54
N TYR A 33 5.17 -4.67 -12.47
CA TYR A 33 5.91 -4.35 -11.24
C TYR A 33 5.60 -2.96 -10.69
N ALA A 34 5.43 -1.94 -11.55
CA ALA A 34 5.00 -0.60 -11.12
C ALA A 34 3.57 -0.56 -10.57
N MET A 35 2.64 -1.35 -11.13
CA MET A 35 1.25 -1.47 -10.67
C MET A 35 1.14 -2.30 -9.40
N ASP A 36 1.94 -3.35 -9.26
CA ASP A 36 2.07 -4.18 -8.06
C ASP A 36 2.64 -3.34 -6.91
N ALA A 37 3.73 -2.58 -7.15
CA ALA A 37 4.33 -1.68 -6.17
C ALA A 37 3.37 -0.55 -5.73
N ALA A 38 2.65 0.08 -6.66
CA ALA A 38 1.61 1.06 -6.32
C ALA A 38 0.50 0.45 -5.45
N THR A 39 0.09 -0.78 -5.77
CA THR A 39 -0.91 -1.54 -5.01
C THR A 39 -0.42 -1.89 -3.60
N GLN A 40 0.86 -2.25 -3.45
CA GLN A 40 1.50 -2.49 -2.16
C GLN A 40 1.58 -1.20 -1.33
N GLN A 41 1.95 -0.07 -1.93
CA GLN A 41 2.02 1.21 -1.24
C GLN A 41 0.64 1.63 -0.73
N SER A 42 -0.40 1.65 -1.56
CA SER A 42 -1.76 2.01 -1.11
C SER A 42 -2.30 1.09 -0.01
N ARG A 43 -1.84 -0.17 0.05
CA ARG A 43 -2.14 -1.11 1.16
C ARG A 43 -1.37 -0.77 2.43
N ARG A 44 -0.08 -0.39 2.35
CA ARG A 44 0.69 0.14 3.49
C ARG A 44 0.08 1.43 4.02
N ASP A 45 -0.32 2.35 3.14
CA ASP A 45 -0.98 3.61 3.50
C ASP A 45 -2.30 3.36 4.24
N ALA A 46 -3.17 2.49 3.72
CA ALA A 46 -4.43 2.12 4.35
C ALA A 46 -4.22 1.44 5.72
N ALA A 47 -3.25 0.53 5.82
CA ALA A 47 -2.88 -0.11 7.08
C ALA A 47 -2.34 0.92 8.09
N PHE A 48 -1.51 1.87 7.68
CA PHE A 48 -1.00 2.95 8.55
C PHE A 48 -2.13 3.81 9.15
N GLN A 49 -3.19 4.10 8.38
CA GLN A 49 -4.38 4.79 8.90
C GLN A 49 -5.11 3.94 9.95
N ILE A 50 -5.32 2.65 9.67
CA ILE A 50 -5.91 1.69 10.63
C ILE A 50 -5.12 1.64 11.94
N LEU A 51 -3.79 1.44 11.86
CA LEU A 51 -2.91 1.41 13.03
C LEU A 51 -2.93 2.75 13.80
N THR A 52 -3.18 3.87 13.10
CA THR A 52 -3.37 5.17 13.73
C THR A 52 -4.70 5.28 14.48
N THR A 53 -5.79 4.67 14.01
CA THR A 53 -7.05 4.58 14.80
C THR A 53 -6.88 3.73 16.07
N TRP A 54 -6.04 2.69 16.01
CA TRP A 54 -5.67 1.86 17.17
C TRP A 54 -4.71 2.55 18.15
N ARG A 55 -4.31 3.80 17.87
CA ARG A 55 -3.45 4.67 18.71
C ARG A 55 -2.04 4.11 18.98
N LEU A 56 -1.54 3.30 18.05
CA LEU A 56 -0.16 2.82 18.06
C LEU A 56 0.85 3.97 17.96
N ASP A 57 2.03 3.78 18.57
CA ASP A 57 3.17 4.68 18.40
C ASP A 57 3.87 4.45 17.02
N PRO A 58 4.80 5.35 16.59
CA PRO A 58 5.47 5.21 15.31
C PRO A 58 6.33 3.94 15.17
N GLN A 59 7.07 3.55 16.21
CA GLN A 59 7.95 2.38 16.17
C GLN A 59 7.12 1.09 16.03
N GLN A 60 6.01 0.99 16.75
CA GLN A 60 5.09 -0.14 16.62
C GLN A 60 4.40 -0.19 15.24
N LYS A 61 4.13 0.97 14.62
CA LYS A 61 3.61 1.04 13.24
C LYS A 61 4.64 0.53 12.24
N ASP A 62 5.87 1.04 12.31
CA ASP A 62 6.93 0.64 11.40
C ASP A 62 7.18 -0.87 11.49
N GLN A 63 7.25 -1.43 12.72
CA GLN A 63 7.38 -2.87 12.95
C GLN A 63 6.22 -3.71 12.38
N LEU A 64 4.97 -3.23 12.49
CA LEU A 64 3.79 -3.94 11.96
C LEU A 64 3.59 -3.75 10.44
N LEU A 65 4.24 -2.77 9.84
CA LEU A 65 4.14 -2.50 8.40
C LEU A 65 5.34 -3.02 7.60
N ASP A 66 6.49 -3.27 8.24
CA ASP A 66 7.75 -3.68 7.62
C ASP A 66 7.56 -4.77 6.55
N GLU A 67 7.10 -5.94 6.99
CA GLU A 67 6.75 -7.08 6.13
C GLU A 67 5.36 -6.96 5.50
N TYR A 68 5.26 -7.22 4.19
CA TYR A 68 4.00 -7.05 3.46
C TYR A 68 2.89 -8.03 3.89
N GLU A 69 3.23 -9.22 4.37
CA GLU A 69 2.24 -10.15 4.93
C GLU A 69 1.65 -9.65 6.27
N ASN A 70 2.39 -8.82 7.03
CA ASN A 70 1.83 -8.13 8.19
C ASN A 70 0.86 -7.02 7.75
N VAL A 71 1.16 -6.28 6.68
CA VAL A 71 0.24 -5.29 6.07
C VAL A 71 -1.09 -5.96 5.68
N LEU A 72 -1.03 -7.10 4.96
CA LEU A 72 -2.22 -7.88 4.60
C LEU A 72 -2.97 -8.42 5.81
N SER A 73 -2.24 -8.79 6.88
CA SER A 73 -2.83 -9.25 8.13
C SER A 73 -3.55 -8.11 8.87
N VAL A 74 -2.94 -6.93 9.02
CA VAL A 74 -3.54 -5.72 9.61
C VAL A 74 -4.85 -5.36 8.91
N LEU A 75 -4.84 -5.30 7.57
CA LEU A 75 -6.04 -5.01 6.79
C LEU A 75 -7.14 -6.05 7.05
N SER A 76 -6.81 -7.33 7.03
CA SER A 76 -7.77 -8.41 7.29
C SER A 76 -8.25 -8.50 8.73
N ILE A 77 -7.47 -8.01 9.70
CA ILE A 77 -7.83 -7.91 11.12
C ILE A 77 -8.83 -6.76 11.31
N ALA A 78 -8.57 -5.59 10.74
CA ALA A 78 -9.47 -4.45 10.81
C ALA A 78 -10.84 -4.73 10.17
N ASP A 79 -10.85 -5.31 8.96
CA ASP A 79 -12.04 -5.78 8.26
C ASP A 79 -12.90 -6.71 9.15
N SER A 80 -12.25 -7.72 9.75
CA SER A 80 -12.92 -8.64 10.68
C SER A 80 -13.46 -7.95 11.95
N LEU A 81 -12.76 -6.93 12.47
CA LEU A 81 -13.19 -6.18 13.65
C LEU A 81 -14.37 -5.25 13.37
N TYR A 82 -14.42 -4.63 12.19
CA TYR A 82 -15.57 -3.82 11.79
C TYR A 82 -16.82 -4.67 11.49
N ALA A 83 -16.64 -5.90 11.01
CA ALA A 83 -17.74 -6.87 10.88
C ALA A 83 -18.27 -7.36 12.25
N ILE A 84 -17.38 -7.72 13.19
CA ILE A 84 -17.77 -8.19 14.53
C ILE A 84 -18.40 -7.07 15.39
N TYR A 85 -17.99 -5.82 15.17
CA TYR A 85 -18.48 -4.64 15.89
C TYR A 85 -19.15 -3.64 14.94
N GLU A 86 -20.06 -4.13 14.10
CA GLU A 86 -20.86 -3.28 13.21
C GLU A 86 -21.58 -2.19 14.02
N GLY A 87 -21.48 -0.94 13.56
CA GLY A 87 -22.00 0.24 14.27
C GLY A 87 -21.13 0.75 15.44
N ASP A 88 -20.13 0.00 15.91
CA ASP A 88 -19.27 0.34 17.06
C ASP A 88 -17.77 0.32 16.68
N ALA A 89 -17.42 1.21 15.76
CA ALA A 89 -16.04 1.41 15.31
C ALA A 89 -15.07 1.84 16.44
N ASP A 90 -15.61 2.41 17.52
CA ASP A 90 -14.85 2.83 18.69
C ASP A 90 -14.45 1.62 19.55
N ARG A 91 -15.31 0.62 19.69
CA ARG A 91 -14.96 -0.69 20.26
C ARG A 91 -14.06 -1.52 19.36
N ALA A 92 -14.26 -1.48 18.04
CA ALA A 92 -13.38 -2.14 17.07
C ALA A 92 -11.93 -1.64 17.17
N SER A 93 -11.74 -0.32 17.14
CA SER A 93 -10.41 0.30 17.20
C SER A 93 -9.70 0.13 18.56
N ARG A 94 -10.46 -0.01 19.66
CA ARG A 94 -9.91 -0.27 21.00
C ARG A 94 -9.63 -1.76 21.28
N TRP A 95 -10.17 -2.68 20.48
CA TRP A 95 -10.07 -4.12 20.76
C TRP A 95 -8.63 -4.68 20.77
N PRO A 96 -7.72 -4.33 19.83
CA PRO A 96 -6.36 -4.89 19.81
C PRO A 96 -5.59 -4.69 21.11
N SER A 97 -5.84 -3.58 21.81
CA SER A 97 -5.18 -3.20 23.06
C SER A 97 -5.85 -3.76 24.33
N ARG A 98 -6.82 -4.68 24.21
CA ARG A 98 -7.51 -5.30 25.36
C ARG A 98 -6.98 -6.71 25.64
N PRO A 99 -6.70 -7.08 26.90
CA PRO A 99 -6.36 -8.45 27.28
C PRO A 99 -7.39 -9.48 26.78
N ASN A 100 -6.93 -10.60 26.21
CA ASN A 100 -7.80 -11.64 25.67
C ASN A 100 -7.30 -13.04 26.08
N ALA A 101 -8.19 -13.85 26.65
CA ALA A 101 -7.90 -15.20 27.13
C ALA A 101 -7.38 -16.16 26.04
N ALA A 102 -7.79 -15.99 24.77
CA ALA A 102 -7.29 -16.78 23.65
C ALA A 102 -5.80 -16.52 23.31
N PHE A 103 -5.24 -15.44 23.86
CA PHE A 103 -3.84 -15.04 23.78
C PHE A 103 -3.15 -15.17 25.14
N GLY A 104 -3.65 -16.06 26.02
CA GLY A 104 -3.06 -16.32 27.34
C GLY A 104 -3.21 -15.16 28.33
N GLY A 105 -4.11 -14.20 28.06
CA GLY A 105 -4.25 -12.97 28.83
C GLY A 105 -3.43 -11.79 28.28
N GLN A 106 -2.55 -12.01 27.30
CA GLN A 106 -1.93 -10.93 26.54
C GLN A 106 -2.99 -10.19 25.70
N THR A 107 -2.66 -8.98 25.28
CA THR A 107 -3.41 -8.27 24.24
C THR A 107 -3.17 -8.92 22.87
N PRO A 108 -4.15 -8.93 21.97
CA PRO A 108 -3.94 -9.27 20.56
C PRO A 108 -2.82 -8.44 19.91
N LEU A 109 -2.62 -7.19 20.35
CA LEU A 109 -1.58 -6.32 19.82
C LEU A 109 -0.16 -6.76 20.18
N GLU A 110 0.07 -7.22 21.41
CA GLU A 110 1.36 -7.82 21.81
C GLU A 110 1.68 -9.05 20.96
N ALA A 111 0.67 -9.88 20.64
CA ALA A 111 0.85 -11.01 19.73
C ALA A 111 1.16 -10.57 18.29
N MET A 112 0.56 -9.47 17.79
CA MET A 112 0.96 -8.92 16.48
C MET A 112 2.41 -8.42 16.50
N LEU A 113 2.83 -7.73 17.57
CA LEU A 113 4.19 -7.22 17.73
C LEU A 113 5.23 -8.33 17.98
N SER A 114 4.83 -9.52 18.46
CA SER A 114 5.71 -10.70 18.50
C SER A 114 5.76 -11.48 17.17
N GLY A 115 5.12 -11.00 16.11
CA GLY A 115 5.07 -11.63 14.78
C GLY A 115 3.89 -12.58 14.56
N ASP A 116 3.05 -12.82 15.57
CA ASP A 116 1.88 -13.72 15.54
C ASP A 116 0.64 -13.06 14.87
N CYS A 117 0.84 -12.12 13.94
CA CYS A 117 -0.23 -11.44 13.18
C CYS A 117 -1.22 -12.44 12.55
N GLU A 118 -0.72 -13.56 12.01
CA GLU A 118 -1.53 -14.61 11.41
C GLU A 118 -2.43 -15.35 12.43
N ARG A 119 -1.99 -15.47 13.68
CA ARG A 119 -2.79 -16.05 14.77
C ARG A 119 -3.98 -15.16 15.11
N VAL A 120 -3.75 -13.84 15.20
CA VAL A 120 -4.82 -12.85 15.45
C VAL A 120 -5.81 -12.81 14.28
N ARG A 121 -5.32 -12.82 13.04
CA ARG A 121 -6.16 -12.88 11.82
C ARG A 121 -7.03 -14.15 11.78
N LYS A 122 -6.45 -15.32 12.07
CA LYS A 122 -7.20 -16.60 12.15
C LYS A 122 -8.26 -16.59 13.24
N TYR A 123 -7.93 -16.11 14.44
CA TYR A 123 -8.86 -16.00 15.56
C TYR A 123 -10.08 -15.13 15.19
N LEU A 124 -9.86 -13.94 14.61
CA LEU A 124 -10.95 -13.05 14.24
C LEU A 124 -11.82 -13.60 13.11
N LYS A 125 -11.21 -14.20 12.07
CA LYS A 125 -11.99 -14.85 10.99
C LYS A 125 -12.87 -15.98 11.49
N TYR A 126 -12.40 -16.78 12.46
CA TYR A 126 -13.24 -17.78 13.09
C TYR A 126 -14.48 -17.16 13.75
N HIS A 127 -14.34 -16.02 14.43
CA HIS A 127 -15.48 -15.32 15.05
C HIS A 127 -16.43 -14.72 14.01
N VAL A 128 -15.94 -14.13 12.92
CA VAL A 128 -16.78 -13.63 11.80
C VAL A 128 -17.66 -14.74 11.21
N TYR A 129 -17.14 -15.97 11.06
CA TYR A 129 -17.91 -17.10 10.53
C TYR A 129 -18.84 -17.79 11.54
N ASN A 130 -18.86 -17.38 12.81
CA ASN A 130 -19.68 -17.97 13.88
C ASN A 130 -20.44 -16.89 14.70
N ALA A 131 -20.68 -15.72 14.10
CA ALA A 131 -21.43 -14.59 14.67
C ALA A 131 -22.92 -14.63 14.28
#